data_AF-A0A6M2A3U8-F1
#
_entry.id   AF-A0A6M2A3U8-F1
#
_cell.length_a   1.000
_cell.length_b   1.000
_cell.length_c   1.000
_cell.angle_alpha   90.00
_cell.angle_beta   90.00
_cell.angle_gamma   90.00
#
_symmetry.space_group_name_H-M   'P 1'
#
loop_
_entity.id
_entity.type
_entity.pdbx_description
1 polymer ?
#
loop_
_entity_poly.entity_id
_entity_poly.type
_entity_poly.pdbx_seq_one_letter_code
_entity_poly.pdbx_strand_id
1 'polypeptide(L)'
;MKGRFSQKRQILNRRNELCNGLILFVIILNSFGFSCDQSKQDEQNVHVQIILTDQNSPSKDRVIEELLTLQRSLIIPIQHPIPNQHIQDGFLFIPMNPEYLNNLLEQKDGCIVGAYLKEILVGYILLTDISEFKELYQEASIGSIETTMDMQKLESLLTPSIGYIEQIGVATSHSRKGIGTLLINTCKKLKPGGLVADVFIDPMKNESSPHFFSHKGFKESGILHQNPRADFPYAHHTQVFFWNL
;
A
#
# COMPACT_ATOMS: atom_id res chain seq x y z
N MET A 1 21.47 33.34 -28.26
CA MET A 1 21.00 31.94 -28.18
C MET A 1 19.72 31.89 -27.34
N LYS A 2 18.56 32.05 -28.00
CA LYS A 2 17.22 31.87 -27.43
C LYS A 2 16.51 30.87 -28.32
N GLY A 3 15.82 29.89 -27.73
CA GLY A 3 14.91 29.00 -28.45
C GLY A 3 15.38 27.55 -28.54
N ARG A 4 14.99 26.74 -27.54
CA ARG A 4 14.76 25.28 -27.67
C ARG A 4 14.05 24.62 -26.46
N PHE A 5 13.40 25.39 -25.58
CA PHE A 5 12.68 24.86 -24.41
C PHE A 5 11.14 24.90 -24.52
N SER A 6 10.58 25.38 -25.65
CA SER A 6 9.12 25.61 -25.77
C SER A 6 8.30 24.40 -26.27
N GLN A 7 8.93 23.42 -26.95
CA GLN A 7 8.16 22.35 -27.62
C GLN A 7 7.90 21.10 -26.76
N LYS A 8 8.65 20.85 -25.68
CA LYS A 8 8.40 19.68 -24.80
C LYS A 8 7.20 19.85 -23.86
N ARG A 9 6.75 21.08 -23.57
CA ARG A 9 5.55 21.33 -22.76
C ARG A 9 4.22 21.15 -23.52
N GLN A 10 4.22 21.23 -24.84
CA GLN A 10 2.99 21.06 -25.63
C GLN A 10 2.63 19.59 -25.90
N ILE A 11 3.56 18.66 -25.76
CA ILE A 11 3.30 17.21 -25.94
C ILE A 11 2.76 16.58 -24.65
N LEU A 12 3.11 17.12 -23.47
CA LEU A 12 2.58 16.66 -22.18
C LEU A 12 1.13 17.10 -21.94
N ASN A 13 0.73 18.28 -22.43
CA ASN A 13 -0.63 18.80 -22.25
C ASN A 13 -1.70 18.13 -23.12
N ARG A 14 -1.32 17.38 -24.18
CA ARG A 14 -2.31 16.64 -25.00
C ARG A 14 -2.67 15.25 -24.48
N ARG A 15 -1.94 14.72 -23.48
CA ARG A 15 -2.30 13.44 -22.84
C ARG A 15 -3.25 13.60 -21.65
N ASN A 16 -3.33 14.78 -21.04
CA ASN A 16 -4.22 15.05 -19.91
C ASN A 16 -5.67 15.42 -20.31
N GLU A 17 -5.97 15.61 -21.59
CA GLU A 17 -7.32 15.94 -22.06
C GLU A 17 -8.21 14.70 -22.34
N LEU A 18 -7.70 13.48 -22.13
CA LEU A 18 -8.45 12.23 -22.36
C LEU A 18 -8.86 11.46 -21.10
N CYS A 19 -8.57 11.97 -19.89
CA CYS A 19 -8.86 11.26 -18.63
C CYS A 19 -9.73 12.06 -17.64
N ASN A 20 -10.62 12.95 -18.12
CA ASN A 20 -11.71 13.51 -17.29
C ASN A 20 -12.93 12.56 -17.21
N GLY A 21 -12.67 11.26 -17.18
CA GLY A 21 -13.67 10.24 -16.96
C GLY A 21 -13.48 9.66 -15.57
N LEU A 22 -14.49 9.76 -14.72
CA LEU A 22 -14.60 9.03 -13.47
C LEU A 22 -14.52 7.53 -13.81
N ILE A 23 -13.33 6.91 -13.77
CA ILE A 23 -13.19 5.47 -14.03
C ILE A 23 -13.57 4.73 -12.75
N LEU A 24 -14.88 4.55 -12.56
CA LEU A 24 -15.40 3.65 -11.54
C LEU A 24 -15.15 2.20 -11.98
N PHE A 25 -14.04 1.60 -11.56
CA PHE A 25 -13.84 0.16 -11.70
C PHE A 25 -14.67 -0.59 -10.65
N VAL A 26 -15.95 -0.85 -10.96
CA VAL A 26 -16.71 -1.85 -10.20
C VAL A 26 -16.21 -3.23 -10.60
N ILE A 27 -15.19 -3.73 -9.90
CA ILE A 27 -14.76 -5.12 -10.03
C ILE A 27 -15.77 -5.99 -9.27
N ILE A 28 -16.75 -6.56 -10.00
CA ILE A 28 -17.66 -7.58 -9.45
C ILE A 28 -16.90 -8.91 -9.43
N LEU A 29 -16.38 -9.30 -8.28
CA LEU A 29 -15.86 -10.64 -8.05
C LEU A 29 -16.86 -11.40 -7.18
N ASN A 30 -17.49 -12.42 -7.78
CA ASN A 30 -18.21 -13.43 -7.03
C ASN A 30 -17.19 -14.27 -6.26
N SER A 31 -17.37 -14.38 -4.95
CA SER A 31 -16.58 -15.23 -4.07
C SER A 31 -16.66 -16.69 -4.56
N PHE A 32 -15.55 -17.30 -4.97
CA PHE A 32 -15.49 -18.75 -5.17
C PHE A 32 -15.28 -19.40 -3.81
N GLY A 33 -16.34 -20.02 -3.28
CA GLY A 33 -16.29 -20.82 -2.06
C GLY A 33 -15.62 -22.18 -2.31
N PHE A 34 -14.51 -22.44 -1.61
CA PHE A 34 -14.13 -23.81 -1.27
C PHE A 34 -15.01 -24.24 -0.10
N SER A 35 -16.04 -25.06 -0.36
CA SER A 35 -16.83 -25.70 0.69
C SER A 35 -16.58 -27.19 0.69
N CYS A 36 -16.08 -27.68 1.83
CA CYS A 36 -16.28 -29.05 2.27
C CYS A 36 -17.00 -29.00 3.63
N ASP A 37 -18.20 -28.41 3.65
CA ASP A 37 -19.26 -28.83 4.58
C ASP A 37 -20.61 -28.23 4.17
N GLN A 38 -21.55 -29.11 3.83
CA GLN A 38 -22.90 -28.73 3.40
C GLN A 38 -23.84 -28.69 4.59
N SER A 39 -23.88 -27.57 5.32
CA SER A 39 -25.10 -27.19 6.04
C SER A 39 -25.17 -25.70 6.32
N LYS A 40 -26.13 -25.04 5.66
CA LYS A 40 -26.74 -23.75 6.00
C LYS A 40 -25.81 -22.54 6.11
N GLN A 41 -25.55 -21.88 4.98
CA GLN A 41 -25.43 -20.43 4.97
C GLN A 41 -26.12 -19.87 3.72
N ASP A 42 -27.15 -19.06 3.93
CA ASP A 42 -27.42 -17.92 3.06
C ASP A 42 -26.17 -17.04 3.11
N GLU A 43 -25.13 -17.41 2.37
CA GLU A 43 -24.00 -16.53 2.09
C GLU A 43 -24.56 -15.39 1.24
N GLN A 44 -25.09 -14.37 1.89
CA GLN A 44 -25.28 -13.06 1.29
C GLN A 44 -23.94 -12.70 0.66
N ASN A 45 -23.87 -12.68 -0.67
CA ASN A 45 -22.71 -12.23 -1.41
C ASN A 45 -22.40 -10.79 -0.96
N VAL A 46 -21.47 -10.67 -0.02
CA VAL A 46 -21.00 -9.40 0.51
C VAL A 46 -20.20 -8.73 -0.61
N HIS A 47 -20.87 -7.88 -1.38
CA HIS A 47 -20.25 -7.18 -2.49
C HIS A 47 -19.28 -6.11 -1.96
N VAL A 48 -17.99 -6.33 -2.20
CA VAL A 48 -16.92 -5.36 -1.90
C VAL A 48 -16.61 -4.57 -3.17
N GLN A 49 -16.72 -3.25 -3.09
CA GLN A 49 -16.37 -2.34 -4.18
C GLN A 49 -14.94 -1.83 -3.99
N ILE A 50 -14.15 -1.82 -5.06
CA ILE A 50 -12.82 -1.19 -5.05
C ILE A 50 -12.93 0.20 -5.68
N ILE A 51 -12.42 1.22 -4.99
CA ILE A 51 -12.38 2.60 -5.45
C ILE A 51 -10.92 3.06 -5.46
N LEU A 52 -10.53 3.72 -6.56
CA LEU A 52 -9.21 4.33 -6.72
C LEU A 52 -9.37 5.84 -6.51
N THR A 53 -8.56 6.40 -5.62
CA THR A 53 -8.53 7.83 -5.31
C THR A 53 -7.13 8.36 -5.57
N ASP A 54 -7.04 9.31 -6.50
CA ASP A 54 -5.84 10.05 -6.87
C ASP A 54 -6.01 11.56 -6.57
N GLN A 55 -5.04 12.39 -6.98
CA GLN A 55 -5.12 13.86 -6.82
C GLN A 55 -6.32 14.52 -7.50
N ASN A 56 -6.88 13.91 -8.56
CA ASN A 56 -7.97 14.49 -9.35
C ASN A 56 -9.35 14.02 -8.88
N SER A 57 -9.39 13.15 -7.88
CA SER A 57 -10.61 12.50 -7.43
C SER A 57 -11.51 13.48 -6.65
N PRO A 58 -12.78 13.64 -7.02
CA PRO A 58 -13.68 14.60 -6.36
C PRO A 58 -14.00 14.20 -4.91
N SER A 59 -13.80 12.93 -4.56
CA SER A 59 -13.99 12.39 -3.20
C SER A 59 -12.69 12.33 -2.40
N LYS A 60 -11.59 12.95 -2.85
CA LYS A 60 -10.26 12.87 -2.23
C LYS A 60 -10.32 13.15 -0.73
N ASP A 61 -10.86 14.30 -0.34
CA ASP A 61 -10.87 14.74 1.06
C ASP A 61 -11.69 13.79 1.94
N ARG A 62 -12.86 13.35 1.47
CA ARG A 62 -13.69 12.36 2.16
C ARG A 62 -12.94 11.04 2.37
N VAL A 63 -12.26 10.54 1.34
CA VAL A 63 -11.51 9.27 1.41
C VAL A 63 -10.33 9.39 2.37
N ILE A 64 -9.65 10.54 2.39
CA ILE A 64 -8.57 10.81 3.37
C ILE A 64 -9.13 10.74 4.80
N GLU A 65 -10.27 11.38 5.08
CA GLU A 65 -10.90 11.33 6.41
C GLU A 65 -11.33 9.91 6.81
N GLU A 66 -11.95 9.16 5.90
CA GLU A 66 -12.34 7.76 6.10
C GLU A 66 -11.12 6.88 6.37
N LEU A 67 -10.05 7.04 5.59
CA LEU A 67 -8.81 6.28 5.74
C LEU A 67 -8.14 6.57 7.08
N LEU A 68 -8.04 7.84 7.48
CA LEU A 68 -7.48 8.23 8.76
C LEU A 68 -8.31 7.68 9.93
N THR A 69 -9.64 7.64 9.78
CA THR A 69 -10.53 7.01 10.76
C THR A 69 -10.27 5.52 10.88
N LEU A 70 -10.14 4.82 9.75
CA LEU A 70 -9.78 3.40 9.73
C LEU A 70 -8.39 3.14 10.32
N GLN A 71 -7.38 3.94 9.97
CA GLN A 71 -6.03 3.83 10.54
C GLN A 71 -6.04 3.93 12.05
N ARG A 72 -6.77 4.89 12.63
CA ARG A 72 -6.90 5.02 14.09
C ARG A 72 -7.42 3.76 14.77
N SER A 73 -8.28 2.98 14.10
CA SER A 73 -8.77 1.70 14.63
C SER A 73 -7.77 0.54 14.54
N LEU A 74 -6.69 0.71 13.77
CA LEU A 74 -5.63 -0.29 13.54
C LEU A 74 -4.33 0.03 14.28
N ILE A 75 -4.27 1.17 14.99
CA ILE A 75 -3.11 1.59 15.77
C ILE A 75 -2.94 0.69 16.99
N ILE A 76 -1.72 0.22 17.20
CA ILE A 76 -1.29 -0.38 18.47
C ILE A 76 -0.74 0.72 19.38
N PRO A 77 -1.16 0.77 20.66
CA PRO A 77 -0.55 1.67 21.62
C PRO A 77 0.96 1.42 21.73
N ILE A 78 1.78 2.42 21.44
CA ILE A 78 3.22 2.39 21.66
C ILE A 78 3.47 2.59 23.16
N GLN A 79 3.28 1.55 23.96
CA GLN A 79 3.79 1.48 25.32
C GLN A 79 5.05 0.62 25.32
N HIS A 80 6.04 0.92 26.17
CA HIS A 80 7.24 0.10 26.29
C HIS A 80 7.23 -0.65 27.64
N PRO A 81 7.29 -1.99 27.66
CA PRO A 81 7.25 -2.90 26.51
C PRO A 81 5.89 -2.90 25.83
N ILE A 82 5.84 -3.18 24.52
CA ILE A 82 4.57 -3.25 23.79
C ILE A 82 3.80 -4.47 24.31
N PRO A 83 2.60 -4.30 24.87
CA PRO A 83 1.89 -5.41 25.48
C PRO A 83 1.51 -6.47 24.44
N ASN A 84 1.87 -7.74 24.69
CA ASN A 84 1.58 -8.88 23.79
C ASN A 84 0.10 -9.00 23.39
N GLN A 85 -0.81 -8.53 24.25
CA GLN A 85 -2.26 -8.51 23.99
C GLN A 85 -2.65 -7.66 22.77
N HIS A 86 -1.88 -6.62 22.42
CA HIS A 86 -2.21 -5.74 21.29
C HIS A 86 -1.67 -6.23 19.95
N ILE A 87 -0.79 -7.25 19.95
CA ILE A 87 -0.19 -7.81 18.72
C ILE A 87 -1.28 -8.40 17.79
N GLN A 88 -2.42 -8.84 18.33
CA GLN A 88 -3.50 -9.44 17.54
C GLN A 88 -4.50 -8.42 16.99
N ASP A 89 -4.56 -7.21 17.55
CA ASP A 89 -5.66 -6.27 17.32
C ASP A 89 -5.31 -5.14 16.33
N GLY A 90 -4.03 -4.90 16.10
CA GLY A 90 -3.54 -3.88 15.19
C GLY A 90 -2.19 -4.24 14.59
N PHE A 91 -1.65 -3.36 13.77
CA PHE A 91 -0.28 -3.50 13.26
C PHE A 91 0.35 -2.15 12.87
N LEU A 92 -0.39 -1.04 13.03
CA LEU A 92 0.11 0.30 12.74
C LEU A 92 0.65 0.94 14.00
N PHE A 93 1.82 1.56 13.90
CA PHE A 93 2.42 2.30 15.01
C PHE A 93 2.01 3.77 15.00
N ILE A 94 2.07 4.40 13.83
CA ILE A 94 1.79 5.82 13.64
C ILE A 94 0.74 5.94 12.55
N PRO A 95 -0.38 6.65 12.80
CA PRO A 95 -1.28 7.02 11.73
C PRO A 95 -0.59 8.04 10.83
N MET A 96 -0.87 7.97 9.54
CA MET A 96 -0.53 9.05 8.64
C MET A 96 -1.28 10.32 9.08
N ASN A 97 -0.77 11.48 8.67
CA ASN A 97 -1.49 12.73 8.85
C ASN A 97 -2.11 13.19 7.50
N PRO A 98 -3.09 14.11 7.51
CA PRO A 98 -3.71 14.59 6.28
C PRO A 98 -2.71 15.25 5.31
N GLU A 99 -1.71 15.94 5.82
CA GLU A 99 -0.69 16.61 5.00
C GLU A 99 0.15 15.60 4.21
N TYR A 100 0.55 14.51 4.86
CA TYR A 100 1.28 13.41 4.25
C TYR A 100 0.45 12.75 3.14
N LEU A 101 -0.83 12.45 3.40
CA LEU A 101 -1.70 11.83 2.41
C LEU A 101 -1.96 12.76 1.21
N ASN A 102 -2.13 14.06 1.44
CA ASN A 102 -2.24 15.02 0.34
C ASN A 102 -0.94 15.10 -0.47
N ASN A 103 0.22 15.17 0.21
CA ASN A 103 1.51 15.18 -0.46
C ASN A 103 1.73 13.89 -1.28
N LEU A 104 1.34 12.74 -0.74
CA LEU A 104 1.39 11.45 -1.45
C LEU A 104 0.59 11.49 -2.75
N LEU A 105 -0.64 12.01 -2.70
CA LEU A 105 -1.51 12.07 -3.89
C LEU A 105 -1.03 13.13 -4.90
N GLU A 106 -0.57 14.28 -4.44
CA GLU A 106 -0.29 15.45 -5.29
C GLU A 106 1.14 15.48 -5.83
N GLN A 107 2.11 15.02 -5.04
CA GLN A 107 3.53 15.18 -5.37
C GLN A 107 4.22 13.83 -5.68
N LYS A 108 3.74 12.73 -5.11
CA LYS A 108 4.39 11.40 -5.19
C LYS A 108 3.73 10.44 -6.19
N ASP A 109 2.91 10.98 -7.10
CA ASP A 109 2.08 10.22 -8.07
C ASP A 109 1.36 9.01 -7.41
N GLY A 110 0.98 9.20 -6.14
CA GLY A 110 0.42 8.14 -5.32
C GLY A 110 -1.09 8.03 -5.50
N CYS A 111 -1.63 6.89 -5.12
CA CYS A 111 -3.07 6.67 -5.06
C CYS A 111 -3.47 5.84 -3.85
N ILE A 112 -4.71 6.03 -3.42
CA ILE A 112 -5.37 5.21 -2.40
C ILE A 112 -6.24 4.20 -3.14
N VAL A 113 -6.00 2.92 -2.92
CA VAL A 113 -6.87 1.83 -3.36
C VAL A 113 -7.76 1.44 -2.18
N GLY A 114 -9.00 1.92 -2.14
CA GLY A 114 -9.96 1.66 -1.07
C GLY A 114 -10.90 0.50 -1.36
N ALA A 115 -11.17 -0.34 -0.37
CA ALA A 115 -12.19 -1.39 -0.40
C ALA A 115 -13.39 -0.96 0.45
N TYR A 116 -14.56 -0.90 -0.17
CA TYR A 116 -15.80 -0.41 0.41
C TYR A 116 -16.83 -1.52 0.53
N LEU A 117 -17.48 -1.60 1.69
CA LEU A 117 -18.64 -2.45 1.91
C LEU A 117 -19.81 -1.59 2.39
N LYS A 118 -20.89 -1.56 1.61
CA LYS A 118 -22.06 -0.70 1.89
C LYS A 118 -21.65 0.75 2.20
N GLU A 119 -20.81 1.31 1.33
CA GLU A 119 -20.26 2.67 1.43
C GLU A 119 -19.28 2.92 2.60
N ILE A 120 -18.96 1.91 3.40
CA ILE A 120 -17.97 2.01 4.49
C ILE A 120 -16.61 1.53 4.00
N LEU A 121 -15.57 2.34 4.18
CA LEU A 121 -14.18 1.94 3.91
C LEU A 121 -13.75 0.85 4.92
N VAL A 122 -13.51 -0.37 4.44
CA VAL A 122 -13.13 -1.53 5.26
C VAL A 122 -11.70 -2.00 5.02
N GLY A 123 -11.01 -1.45 4.02
CA GLY A 123 -9.59 -1.69 3.81
C GLY A 123 -9.01 -0.73 2.77
N TYR A 124 -7.69 -0.57 2.76
CA TYR A 124 -6.99 0.32 1.84
C TYR A 124 -5.58 -0.19 1.51
N ILE A 125 -5.03 0.30 0.40
CA ILE A 125 -3.60 0.34 0.10
C ILE A 125 -3.22 1.78 -0.22
N LEU A 126 -2.10 2.25 0.35
CA LEU A 126 -1.36 3.40 -0.15
C LEU A 126 -0.34 2.88 -1.17
N LEU A 127 -0.52 3.25 -2.44
CA LEU A 127 0.32 2.83 -3.54
C LEU A 127 1.04 4.06 -4.11
N THR A 128 2.37 4.01 -4.15
CA THR A 128 3.22 5.07 -4.71
C THR A 128 4.11 4.51 -5.82
N ASP A 129 4.91 5.38 -6.44
CA ASP A 129 5.97 4.93 -7.32
C ASP A 129 7.19 4.42 -6.55
N ILE A 130 8.08 3.73 -7.25
CA ILE A 130 9.23 3.06 -6.63
C ILE A 130 10.26 4.01 -6.00
N SER A 131 10.28 5.30 -6.35
CA SER A 131 11.23 6.27 -5.81
C SER A 131 11.14 6.39 -4.29
N GLU A 132 9.92 6.35 -3.76
CA GLU A 132 9.64 6.36 -2.33
C GLU A 132 10.33 5.22 -1.57
N PHE A 133 10.33 4.01 -2.14
CA PHE A 133 11.05 2.89 -1.56
C PHE A 133 12.58 3.07 -1.65
N LYS A 134 13.08 3.66 -2.75
CA LYS A 134 14.52 3.90 -2.94
C LYS A 134 15.08 4.88 -1.93
N GLU A 135 14.33 5.93 -1.59
CA GLU A 135 14.73 6.91 -0.58
C GLU A 135 15.03 6.26 0.77
N LEU A 136 14.35 5.15 1.11
CA LEU A 136 14.52 4.47 2.40
C LEU A 136 15.90 3.86 2.62
N TYR A 137 16.66 3.56 1.56
CA TYR A 137 17.99 2.93 1.66
C TYR A 137 19.10 3.65 0.88
N GLN A 138 18.75 4.53 -0.06
CA GLN A 138 19.76 5.31 -0.79
C GLN A 138 20.31 6.47 0.05
N GLU A 139 19.52 6.98 0.99
CA GLU A 139 19.97 7.97 1.96
C GLU A 139 20.44 7.29 3.24
N ALA A 140 21.76 7.31 3.48
CA ALA A 140 22.35 6.69 4.68
C ALA A 140 21.83 7.28 6.01
N SER A 141 21.33 8.52 5.99
CA SER A 141 20.65 9.14 7.14
C SER A 141 19.29 8.51 7.43
N ILE A 142 18.61 7.96 6.41
CA ILE A 142 17.30 7.31 6.54
C ILE A 142 17.47 5.83 6.89
N GLY A 143 18.31 5.11 6.14
CA GLY A 143 18.44 3.67 6.32
C GLY A 143 19.43 3.00 5.39
N SER A 144 19.34 1.68 5.34
CA SER A 144 20.14 0.81 4.48
C SER A 144 19.38 -0.49 4.20
N ILE A 145 19.73 -1.18 3.12
CA ILE A 145 19.10 -2.46 2.75
C ILE A 145 20.13 -3.58 2.75
N GLU A 146 19.84 -4.64 3.48
CA GLU A 146 20.51 -5.94 3.37
C GLU A 146 19.68 -6.80 2.42
N THR A 147 20.18 -7.03 1.22
CA THR A 147 19.45 -7.78 0.17
C THR A 147 20.17 -9.06 -0.22
N THR A 148 19.37 -10.08 -0.54
CA THR A 148 19.84 -11.34 -1.13
C THR A 148 20.25 -11.18 -2.60
N MET A 149 19.89 -10.06 -3.23
CA MET A 149 20.29 -9.71 -4.59
C MET A 149 21.52 -8.82 -4.59
N ASP A 150 22.34 -8.93 -5.64
CA ASP A 150 23.36 -7.92 -5.91
C ASP A 150 22.71 -6.52 -6.08
N MET A 151 23.32 -5.48 -5.48
CA MET A 151 22.74 -4.12 -5.48
C MET A 151 22.61 -3.52 -6.88
N GLN A 152 23.55 -3.78 -7.79
CA GLN A 152 23.45 -3.29 -9.16
C GLN A 152 22.29 -3.97 -9.89
N LYS A 153 22.12 -5.28 -9.64
CA LYS A 153 20.97 -6.03 -10.15
C LYS A 153 19.65 -5.48 -9.59
N LEU A 154 19.55 -5.25 -8.29
CA LEU A 154 18.36 -4.67 -7.66
C LEU A 154 18.01 -3.35 -8.33
N GLU A 155 18.95 -2.40 -8.42
CA GLU A 155 18.70 -1.10 -9.03
C GLU A 155 18.24 -1.18 -10.49
N SER A 156 18.77 -2.15 -11.25
CA SER A 156 18.35 -2.37 -12.65
C SER A 156 16.91 -2.89 -12.78
N LEU A 157 16.43 -3.60 -11.76
CA LEU A 157 15.06 -4.14 -11.70
C LEU A 157 14.06 -3.07 -11.24
N LEU A 158 14.47 -2.13 -10.38
CA LEU A 158 13.64 -1.05 -9.84
C LEU A 158 13.38 0.07 -10.84
N THR A 159 12.58 -0.24 -11.86
CA THR A 159 12.12 0.69 -12.91
C THR A 159 10.89 1.50 -12.47
N PRO A 160 10.63 2.68 -13.07
CA PRO A 160 9.47 3.53 -12.71
C PRO A 160 8.09 2.86 -12.90
N SER A 161 8.00 1.73 -13.62
CA SER A 161 6.76 0.97 -13.77
C SER A 161 6.40 0.11 -12.56
N ILE A 162 7.32 -0.06 -11.61
CA ILE A 162 7.09 -0.78 -10.37
C ILE A 162 6.38 0.14 -9.37
N GLY A 163 5.36 -0.38 -8.69
CA GLY A 163 4.71 0.32 -7.59
C GLY A 163 5.27 -0.08 -6.24
N TYR A 164 5.22 0.84 -5.28
CA TYR A 164 5.55 0.57 -3.89
C TYR A 164 4.27 0.62 -3.04
N ILE A 165 4.00 -0.46 -2.32
CA ILE A 165 2.93 -0.58 -1.34
C ILE A 165 3.50 -0.09 -0.02
N GLU A 166 3.38 1.21 0.19
CA GLU A 166 3.87 1.86 1.40
C GLU A 166 3.06 1.42 2.63
N GLN A 167 1.76 1.14 2.43
CA GLN A 167 0.91 0.68 3.52
C GLN A 167 -0.28 -0.11 2.98
N ILE A 168 -0.64 -1.17 3.70
CA ILE A 168 -1.89 -1.90 3.49
C ILE A 168 -2.60 -2.06 4.83
N GLY A 169 -3.92 -1.89 4.84
CA GLY A 169 -4.70 -2.17 6.05
C GLY A 169 -6.12 -2.64 5.76
N VAL A 170 -6.63 -3.48 6.64
CA VAL A 170 -7.99 -4.01 6.59
C VAL A 170 -8.56 -3.95 8.01
N ALA A 171 -9.79 -3.46 8.15
CA ALA A 171 -10.49 -3.42 9.43
C ALA A 171 -10.47 -4.83 10.08
N THR A 172 -10.17 -4.91 11.38
CA THR A 172 -10.05 -6.19 12.10
C THR A 172 -11.32 -7.06 11.96
N SER A 173 -12.50 -6.43 12.00
CA SER A 173 -13.82 -7.07 11.78
C SER A 173 -14.04 -7.63 10.36
N HIS A 174 -13.16 -7.29 9.43
CA HIS A 174 -13.19 -7.68 8.03
C HIS A 174 -11.91 -8.43 7.60
N SER A 175 -11.00 -8.70 8.54
CA SER A 175 -9.81 -9.50 8.30
C SER A 175 -10.17 -10.94 7.92
N ARG A 176 -9.32 -11.57 7.11
CA ARG A 176 -9.50 -12.93 6.58
C ARG A 176 -10.74 -13.14 5.69
N LYS A 177 -11.47 -12.08 5.32
CA LYS A 177 -12.60 -12.14 4.36
C LYS A 177 -12.19 -11.89 2.90
N GLY A 178 -10.92 -12.10 2.56
CA GLY A 178 -10.40 -11.91 1.19
C GLY A 178 -10.14 -10.46 0.76
N ILE A 179 -10.50 -9.43 1.54
CA ILE A 179 -10.34 -8.01 1.17
C ILE A 179 -8.90 -7.65 0.81
N GLY A 180 -7.91 -8.04 1.62
CA GLY A 180 -6.50 -7.81 1.28
C GLY A 180 -6.09 -8.42 -0.06
N THR A 181 -6.67 -9.57 -0.42
CA THR A 181 -6.44 -10.20 -1.73
C THR A 181 -6.99 -9.35 -2.87
N LEU A 182 -8.21 -8.80 -2.70
CA LEU A 182 -8.83 -7.94 -3.70
C LEU A 182 -8.01 -6.66 -3.92
N LEU A 183 -7.53 -6.06 -2.83
CA LEU A 183 -6.68 -4.88 -2.85
C LEU A 183 -5.37 -5.15 -3.61
N ILE A 184 -4.61 -6.20 -3.22
CA ILE A 184 -3.36 -6.58 -3.89
C ILE A 184 -3.59 -6.89 -5.37
N ASN A 185 -4.64 -7.65 -5.71
CA ASN A 185 -4.93 -7.97 -7.10
C ASN A 185 -5.26 -6.72 -7.93
N THR A 186 -5.84 -5.70 -7.31
CA THR A 186 -6.07 -4.40 -7.97
C THR A 186 -4.75 -3.69 -8.21
N CYS A 187 -3.87 -3.60 -7.22
CA CYS A 187 -2.54 -3.01 -7.38
C CYS A 187 -1.70 -3.70 -8.47
N LYS A 188 -1.77 -5.04 -8.57
CA LYS A 188 -1.08 -5.81 -9.62
C LYS A 188 -1.55 -5.45 -11.03
N LYS A 189 -2.84 -5.12 -11.20
CA LYS A 189 -3.38 -4.64 -12.48
C LYS A 189 -2.91 -3.22 -12.79
N LEU A 190 -2.80 -2.37 -11.77
CA LEU A 190 -2.34 -0.98 -11.92
C LEU A 190 -0.84 -0.88 -12.20
N LYS A 191 -0.03 -1.77 -11.60
CA LYS A 191 1.43 -1.82 -11.74
C LYS A 191 1.85 -3.19 -12.25
N PRO A 192 1.57 -3.51 -13.53
CA PRO A 192 1.90 -4.81 -14.11
C PRO A 192 3.41 -5.05 -14.20
N GLY A 193 4.22 -3.98 -14.16
CA GLY A 193 5.69 -4.06 -14.13
C GLY A 193 6.27 -4.59 -12.82
N GLY A 194 5.47 -4.67 -11.74
CA GLY A 194 5.88 -5.23 -10.47
C GLY A 194 5.37 -4.42 -9.27
N LEU A 195 5.46 -5.03 -8.09
CA LEU A 195 5.14 -4.39 -6.81
C LEU A 195 6.23 -4.69 -5.79
N VAL A 196 6.50 -3.71 -4.95
CA VAL A 196 7.34 -3.82 -3.74
C VAL A 196 6.46 -3.58 -2.54
N ALA A 197 6.68 -4.30 -1.47
CA ALA A 197 6.13 -4.01 -0.16
C ALA A 197 7.20 -4.30 0.89
N ASP A 198 7.13 -3.64 2.02
CA ASP A 198 7.93 -3.96 3.18
C ASP A 198 7.04 -4.12 4.41
N VAL A 199 7.49 -4.92 5.37
CA VAL A 199 6.70 -5.32 6.52
C VAL A 199 7.54 -5.27 7.78
N PHE A 200 7.07 -4.55 8.79
CA PHE A 200 7.71 -4.54 10.12
C PHE A 200 7.92 -5.94 10.69
N ILE A 201 9.17 -6.20 11.09
CA ILE A 201 9.59 -7.40 11.82
C ILE A 201 10.22 -7.07 13.18
N ASP A 202 10.60 -5.80 13.41
CA ASP A 202 11.19 -5.27 14.65
C ASP A 202 10.81 -3.77 14.75
N PRO A 203 10.33 -3.24 15.90
CA PRO A 203 10.28 -3.83 17.25
C PRO A 203 9.17 -4.85 17.49
N MET A 204 8.24 -5.04 16.53
CA MET A 204 7.23 -6.07 16.63
C MET A 204 7.19 -6.97 15.42
N LYS A 205 7.09 -8.27 15.71
CA LYS A 205 6.87 -9.29 14.70
C LYS A 205 5.39 -9.29 14.29
N ASN A 206 5.13 -8.91 13.05
CA ASN A 206 3.84 -9.13 12.41
C ASN A 206 3.90 -10.39 11.55
N GLU A 207 3.86 -11.59 12.14
CA GLU A 207 4.02 -12.84 11.38
C GLU A 207 2.94 -13.07 10.31
N SER A 208 1.77 -12.44 10.46
CA SER A 208 0.65 -12.58 9.53
C SER A 208 0.94 -11.89 8.19
N SER A 209 1.65 -10.77 8.18
CA SER A 209 1.91 -9.98 6.97
C SER A 209 2.91 -10.65 6.01
N PRO A 210 4.10 -11.14 6.43
CA PRO A 210 5.01 -11.91 5.58
C PRO A 210 4.33 -13.12 4.95
N HIS A 211 3.54 -13.84 5.75
CA HIS A 211 2.77 -14.98 5.27
C HIS A 211 1.73 -14.55 4.22
N PHE A 212 1.01 -13.46 4.47
CA PHE A 212 0.05 -12.89 3.51
C PHE A 212 0.73 -12.55 2.17
N PHE A 213 1.84 -11.79 2.18
CA PHE A 213 2.54 -11.41 0.95
C PHE A 213 3.08 -12.63 0.18
N SER A 214 3.64 -13.61 0.89
CA SER A 214 4.09 -14.87 0.31
C SER A 214 2.95 -15.63 -0.39
N HIS A 215 1.76 -15.69 0.24
CA HIS A 215 0.55 -16.28 -0.36
C HIS A 215 0.00 -15.50 -1.55
N LYS A 216 0.40 -14.24 -1.71
CA LYS A 216 0.13 -13.44 -2.91
C LYS A 216 1.24 -13.53 -3.94
N GLY A 217 2.20 -14.43 -3.76
CA GLY A 217 3.27 -14.69 -4.73
C GLY A 217 4.36 -13.62 -4.72
N PHE A 218 4.45 -12.80 -3.67
CA PHE A 218 5.63 -12.00 -3.44
C PHE A 218 6.76 -12.91 -2.94
N LYS A 219 8.00 -12.55 -3.29
CA LYS A 219 9.21 -13.20 -2.82
C LYS A 219 9.92 -12.26 -1.85
N GLU A 220 10.32 -12.79 -0.71
CA GLU A 220 11.26 -12.10 0.17
C GLU A 220 12.56 -11.82 -0.59
N SER A 221 13.16 -10.66 -0.36
CA SER A 221 14.43 -10.30 -1.01
C SER A 221 15.43 -9.59 -0.12
N GLY A 222 15.04 -9.16 1.09
CA GLY A 222 15.98 -8.53 2.01
C GLY A 222 15.32 -7.97 3.26
N ILE A 223 16.14 -7.28 4.04
CA ILE A 223 15.76 -6.52 5.23
C ILE A 223 16.16 -5.06 5.01
N LEU A 224 15.21 -4.16 5.22
CA LEU A 224 15.45 -2.73 5.27
C LEU A 224 15.67 -2.33 6.74
N HIS A 225 16.78 -1.66 7.00
CA HIS A 225 17.14 -1.11 8.31
C HIS A 225 16.93 0.40 8.29
N GLN A 226 16.07 0.91 9.17
CA GLN A 226 15.70 2.32 9.20
C GLN A 226 16.12 2.95 10.53
N ASN A 227 16.75 4.13 10.44
CA ASN A 227 17.21 4.89 11.58
C ASN A 227 16.03 5.55 12.33
N PRO A 228 16.18 5.85 13.62
CA PRO A 228 15.21 6.63 14.37
C PRO A 228 14.92 7.98 13.71
N ARG A 229 13.66 8.41 13.73
CA ARG A 229 13.20 9.72 13.25
C ARG A 229 12.43 10.46 14.35
N ALA A 230 12.19 11.75 14.15
CA ALA A 230 11.45 12.57 15.12
C ALA A 230 10.01 12.07 15.35
N ASP A 231 9.38 11.54 14.31
CA ASP A 231 8.03 10.98 14.34
C ASP A 231 8.01 9.53 14.86
N PHE A 232 9.07 8.75 14.57
CA PHE A 232 9.23 7.38 15.04
C PHE A 232 10.63 7.19 15.66
N PRO A 233 10.79 7.39 16.98
CA PRO A 233 12.10 7.49 17.64
C PRO A 233 12.74 6.11 17.89
N TYR A 234 12.43 5.11 17.07
CA TYR A 234 12.96 3.76 17.17
C TYR A 234 13.61 3.35 15.86
N ALA A 235 14.80 2.78 15.96
CA ALA A 235 15.33 2.00 14.85
C ALA A 235 14.39 0.81 14.62
N HIS A 236 14.17 0.47 13.36
CA HIS A 236 13.27 -0.63 13.00
C HIS A 236 13.77 -1.37 11.78
N HIS A 237 13.26 -2.59 11.67
CA HIS A 237 13.57 -3.48 10.57
C HIS A 237 12.27 -3.87 9.88
N THR A 238 12.28 -3.76 8.56
CA THR A 238 11.20 -4.25 7.72
C THR A 238 11.72 -5.29 6.74
N GLN A 239 10.96 -6.36 6.55
CA GLN A 239 11.24 -7.40 5.59
C GLN A 239 10.69 -6.98 4.23
N VAL A 240 11.52 -7.00 3.19
CA VAL A 240 11.19 -6.50 1.85
C VAL A 240 10.74 -7.64 0.94
N PHE A 241 9.63 -7.40 0.25
CA PHE A 241 8.94 -8.34 -0.63
C PHE A 241 8.77 -7.78 -2.03
N PHE A 242 9.08 -8.58 -3.04
CA PHE A 242 8.91 -8.23 -4.45
C PHE A 242 7.95 -9.16 -5.17
N TRP A 243 7.09 -8.60 -5.99
CA TRP A 243 6.24 -9.33 -6.92
C TRP A 243 6.57 -8.96 -8.36
N ASN A 244 6.76 -9.98 -9.19
CA ASN A 244 7.03 -9.86 -10.63
C ASN A 244 8.33 -9.09 -10.97
N LEU A 245 9.45 -9.54 -10.40
CA LEU A 245 10.82 -9.15 -10.78
C LEU A 245 11.52 -10.23 -11.60
#